data_AF-A0A401YP00-F1
#
_entry.id   AF-A0A401YP00-F1
#
_cell.length_a   1.000
_cell.length_b   1.000
_cell.length_c   1.000
_cell.angle_alpha   90.00
_cell.angle_beta   90.00
_cell.angle_gamma   90.00
#
_symmetry.space_group_name_H-M   'P 1'
#
loop_
_entity.id
_entity.type
_entity.pdbx_description
1 polymer ?
#
loop_
_entity_poly.entity_id
_entity_poly.type
_entity_poly.pdbx_seq_one_letter_code
_entity_poly.pdbx_strand_id
1 'polypeptide(L)'
;MSGPDTRADEVTPAHAADAAEAVPAAEPDLDARSGTAAAPDAATDAATDAEPVEPGRQAGANGLVESAAGSLRSARSEGAVHHAVASEAHGAAEPPAGTHSAGDVPAGAVEAAASVEAAVDPETGRGASEAPVVEPEVLTGPLPEAVRVRVISVAADALGTMTADEVPGPLRRFARFTHQRRAKFAATPLAAALENDPVFRQRIAERFRKGLPEISEALEAGKVPAAADPLDVAAAAYLLRPRGWVRLIETAGDAAKEAAADRAEAEAAETLSRLEHEVGVLRAASKTEHERLRAELETARKEADHLRRQVRGLQGSAKHEEKEARRARSELDAVRVEAQAAIAAAEKEARRLRGRVAEVESALEASRRAAREGRSMEDTRVRLLLDTVLEAAQGLRRELALPPVGIRPADMVDAVVPGASGIKDIAQRALEGDDPALLDQLLALPQAHLVIDGYNVTKTGYPTLALNKQRDRLVGGLTGLAAQTGCEVTCVFDGAQLDAPVLLAPARGVRVMFSKPGETADELIRRLVRAEPPGRPVVVVSTDREVAEGVRKAGARPVPSTMLLRRLTRG
;
A
#
# COMPACT_ATOMS: atom_id res chain seq x y z
N MET A 1 60.07 -6.27 -24.09
CA MET A 1 59.51 -7.19 -25.10
C MET A 1 58.05 -6.79 -25.26
N SER A 2 57.65 -5.86 -26.13
CA SER A 2 58.32 -5.25 -27.30
C SER A 2 58.54 -6.25 -28.45
N GLY A 3 57.83 -6.07 -29.56
CA GLY A 3 58.01 -6.81 -30.82
C GLY A 3 56.74 -7.51 -31.34
N PRO A 4 56.15 -7.08 -32.48
CA PRO A 4 54.96 -7.70 -33.09
C PRO A 4 55.20 -8.24 -34.53
N ASP A 5 54.24 -9.00 -35.04
CA ASP A 5 53.95 -9.30 -36.46
C ASP A 5 52.49 -9.85 -36.53
N THR A 6 51.68 -9.76 -37.60
CA THR A 6 51.85 -9.16 -38.95
C THR A 6 50.49 -8.67 -39.50
N ARG A 7 50.53 -7.76 -40.50
CA ARG A 7 49.58 -7.43 -41.61
C ARG A 7 48.23 -8.18 -41.72
N ALA A 8 47.06 -7.54 -41.91
CA ALA A 8 46.56 -6.68 -43.03
C ALA A 8 46.09 -7.50 -44.27
N ASP A 9 45.08 -7.12 -45.08
CA ASP A 9 44.17 -5.94 -45.16
C ASP A 9 42.65 -6.42 -45.15
N GLU A 10 41.58 -5.90 -45.78
CA GLU A 10 41.26 -4.77 -46.71
C GLU A 10 39.73 -4.42 -46.73
N VAL A 11 39.33 -3.36 -47.47
CA VAL A 11 38.05 -3.04 -48.21
C VAL A 11 36.71 -3.70 -47.76
N THR A 12 35.71 -3.04 -47.14
CA THR A 12 34.75 -1.93 -47.52
C THR A 12 33.42 -2.33 -48.21
N PRO A 13 32.30 -1.56 -48.07
CA PRO A 13 30.91 -2.09 -48.17
C PRO A 13 30.07 -1.57 -49.36
N ALA A 14 28.79 -1.98 -49.44
CA ALA A 14 27.81 -1.46 -50.41
C ALA A 14 26.38 -1.27 -49.83
N HIS A 15 25.64 -0.32 -50.42
CA HIS A 15 24.17 -0.12 -50.30
C HIS A 15 23.41 -1.16 -51.17
N ALA A 16 22.07 -1.23 -51.28
CA ALA A 16 21.01 -0.25 -51.00
C ALA A 16 19.64 -0.87 -50.67
N ALA A 17 18.69 0.03 -50.40
CA ALA A 17 17.26 -0.23 -50.15
C ALA A 17 16.47 -0.69 -51.40
N ASP A 18 15.27 -1.23 -51.17
CA ASP A 18 14.03 -0.56 -51.62
C ASP A 18 12.83 -0.95 -50.71
N ALA A 19 11.66 -0.37 -50.92
CA ALA A 19 10.49 -0.41 -50.05
C ALA A 19 9.39 -1.43 -50.47
N ALA A 20 8.48 -1.74 -49.53
CA ALA A 20 7.13 -2.24 -49.83
C ALA A 20 6.14 -1.89 -48.71
N GLU A 21 4.92 -1.54 -49.11
CA GLU A 21 3.77 -1.17 -48.29
C GLU A 21 2.79 -2.34 -48.18
N ALA A 22 2.25 -2.65 -46.98
CA ALA A 22 1.06 -3.49 -46.83
C ALA A 22 0.40 -3.36 -45.44
N VAL A 23 -0.91 -3.11 -45.43
CA VAL A 23 -1.81 -3.29 -44.28
C VAL A 23 -2.66 -4.55 -44.51
N PRO A 24 -2.97 -5.34 -43.48
CA PRO A 24 -4.18 -6.18 -43.49
C PRO A 24 -5.18 -5.73 -42.42
N ALA A 25 -6.43 -5.53 -42.83
CA ALA A 25 -7.58 -5.40 -41.94
C ALA A 25 -8.32 -6.74 -41.85
N ALA A 26 -9.02 -6.97 -40.73
CA ALA A 26 -9.94 -8.10 -40.57
C ALA A 26 -11.14 -7.67 -39.69
N GLU A 27 -12.28 -7.46 -40.34
CA GLU A 27 -13.61 -7.46 -39.72
C GLU A 27 -14.25 -8.86 -39.89
N PRO A 28 -15.50 -9.12 -39.45
CA PRO A 28 -16.30 -8.44 -38.43
C PRO A 28 -16.75 -9.44 -37.32
N ASP A 29 -17.47 -8.96 -36.30
CA ASP A 29 -18.89 -9.36 -36.19
C ASP A 29 -19.71 -8.35 -35.38
N LEU A 30 -21.02 -8.30 -35.62
CA LEU A 30 -21.95 -7.33 -35.04
C LEU A 30 -23.07 -8.05 -34.27
N ASP A 31 -23.18 -7.81 -32.96
CA ASP A 31 -24.47 -7.93 -32.29
C ASP A 31 -24.65 -6.84 -31.23
N ALA A 32 -25.79 -6.15 -31.27
CA ALA A 32 -25.97 -4.86 -30.59
C ALA A 32 -27.31 -4.81 -29.84
N ARG A 33 -27.26 -4.93 -28.51
CA ARG A 33 -28.42 -4.74 -27.62
C ARG A 33 -28.11 -3.88 -26.39
N SER A 34 -28.30 -2.58 -26.57
CA SER A 34 -28.93 -1.64 -25.62
C SER A 34 -28.86 -1.95 -24.12
N GLY A 35 -28.16 -1.11 -23.35
CA GLY A 35 -28.08 -1.23 -21.89
C GLY A 35 -27.55 0.02 -21.17
N THR A 36 -28.08 1.21 -21.48
CA THR A 36 -27.62 2.48 -20.88
C THR A 36 -27.96 2.55 -19.39
N ALA A 37 -26.95 2.39 -18.53
CA ALA A 37 -27.06 2.61 -17.09
C ALA A 37 -26.36 3.92 -16.70
N ALA A 38 -27.13 4.89 -16.20
CA ALA A 38 -26.60 6.14 -15.66
C ALA A 38 -26.19 5.98 -14.18
N ALA A 39 -25.28 6.84 -13.71
CA ALA A 39 -24.97 6.94 -12.29
C ALA A 39 -26.10 7.65 -11.52
N PRO A 40 -26.41 7.23 -10.28
CA PRO A 40 -27.20 8.01 -9.33
C PRO A 40 -26.29 8.83 -8.41
N ASP A 41 -26.66 10.09 -8.18
CA ASP A 41 -26.14 10.91 -7.08
C ASP A 41 -27.03 10.71 -5.82
N ALA A 42 -26.64 11.28 -4.69
CA ALA A 42 -27.21 10.97 -3.37
C ALA A 42 -28.61 11.57 -3.09
N ALA A 43 -29.42 10.84 -2.31
CA ALA A 43 -30.51 11.39 -1.50
C ALA A 43 -30.86 10.49 -0.29
N THR A 44 -31.42 11.14 0.73
CA THR A 44 -32.07 10.64 1.97
C THR A 44 -33.12 9.52 1.72
N ASP A 45 -33.55 8.71 2.69
CA ASP A 45 -34.08 9.11 4.02
C ASP A 45 -34.28 7.94 5.03
N ALA A 46 -34.74 8.26 6.24
CA ALA A 46 -35.46 7.46 7.26
C ALA A 46 -34.70 6.48 8.21
N ALA A 47 -34.72 6.84 9.51
CA ALA A 47 -34.83 6.02 10.74
C ALA A 47 -33.76 4.91 11.04
N THR A 48 -33.48 4.51 12.28
CA THR A 48 -34.26 4.55 13.54
C THR A 48 -33.34 4.57 14.79
N ASP A 49 -33.87 4.95 15.95
CA ASP A 49 -33.43 4.66 17.34
C ASP A 49 -31.94 4.80 17.76
N ALA A 50 -31.62 5.89 18.47
CA ALA A 50 -31.29 5.87 19.91
C ALA A 50 -30.97 7.30 20.44
N GLU A 51 -31.60 7.71 21.56
CA GLU A 51 -31.39 9.05 22.15
C GLU A 51 -30.19 9.15 23.14
N PRO A 52 -29.68 10.37 23.42
CA PRO A 52 -28.43 10.59 24.13
C PRO A 52 -28.59 10.86 25.65
N VAL A 53 -27.47 11.05 26.36
CA VAL A 53 -27.42 11.67 27.69
C VAL A 53 -26.33 12.75 27.72
N GLU A 54 -26.71 13.97 28.13
CA GLU A 54 -25.81 15.13 28.25
C GLU A 54 -25.00 15.17 29.57
N PRO A 55 -23.87 15.91 29.62
CA PRO A 55 -23.15 16.21 30.86
C PRO A 55 -23.77 17.41 31.63
N GLY A 56 -24.57 17.15 32.68
CA GLY A 56 -25.25 18.15 33.52
C GLY A 56 -24.63 18.39 34.92
N ARG A 57 -24.61 19.65 35.37
CA ARG A 57 -23.98 20.15 36.62
C ARG A 57 -24.86 20.03 37.90
N GLN A 58 -24.18 20.16 39.07
CA GLN A 58 -24.72 20.52 40.41
C GLN A 58 -25.54 19.41 41.13
N ALA A 59 -25.57 19.27 42.46
CA ALA A 59 -25.11 20.13 43.57
C ALA A 59 -24.68 19.33 44.83
N GLY A 60 -24.18 20.03 45.85
CA GLY A 60 -24.03 19.54 47.24
C GLY A 60 -22.64 18.98 47.58
N ALA A 61 -22.07 19.15 48.78
CA ALA A 61 -22.00 20.21 49.80
C ALA A 61 -21.40 19.58 51.08
N ASN A 62 -20.58 20.33 51.82
CA ASN A 62 -20.04 20.03 53.16
C ASN A 62 -19.11 18.81 53.32
N GLY A 63 -17.84 19.10 53.63
CA GLY A 63 -16.86 18.15 54.14
C GLY A 63 -15.53 18.85 54.42
N LEU A 64 -15.24 19.14 55.70
CA LEU A 64 -13.86 19.40 56.16
C LEU A 64 -13.09 18.04 56.12
N VAL A 65 -11.75 17.96 56.12
CA VAL A 65 -10.81 18.36 57.17
C VAL A 65 -9.35 18.40 56.62
N GLU A 66 -8.55 19.33 57.14
CA GLU A 66 -7.07 19.45 57.24
C GLU A 66 -6.06 18.87 56.20
N SER A 67 -5.26 19.80 55.63
CA SER A 67 -3.78 19.88 55.72
C SER A 67 -2.85 18.64 55.56
N ALA A 68 -2.16 18.56 54.42
CA ALA A 68 -0.67 18.50 54.27
C ALA A 68 -0.31 18.54 52.76
N ALA A 69 0.59 19.37 52.18
CA ALA A 69 1.89 19.96 52.54
C ALA A 69 3.11 19.07 52.19
N GLY A 70 4.00 19.55 51.30
CA GLY A 70 5.31 18.94 50.97
C GLY A 70 5.28 17.80 49.92
N SER A 71 5.29 18.04 48.61
CA SER A 71 6.35 18.62 47.75
C SER A 71 7.57 17.72 47.51
N LEU A 72 7.71 17.23 46.27
CA LEU A 72 8.83 16.42 45.75
C LEU A 72 9.94 17.31 45.16
N ARG A 73 11.23 16.99 45.41
CA ARG A 73 12.32 16.81 44.39
C ARG A 73 13.75 16.79 44.96
N SER A 74 14.66 16.23 44.14
CA SER A 74 16.12 16.50 44.08
C SER A 74 17.02 15.93 45.19
N ALA A 75 18.31 15.60 44.95
CA ALA A 75 19.05 15.41 43.69
C ALA A 75 20.46 14.80 43.92
N ARG A 76 21.02 14.14 42.88
CA ARG A 76 22.49 13.97 42.58
C ARG A 76 23.31 13.22 43.68
N SER A 77 24.62 12.93 43.56
CA SER A 77 25.73 13.28 42.63
C SER A 77 26.87 12.25 42.68
N GLU A 78 27.64 12.07 41.58
CA GLU A 78 29.04 11.58 41.47
C GLU A 78 29.42 10.21 42.16
N GLY A 79 30.55 9.50 41.90
CA GLY A 79 31.72 9.57 41.00
C GLY A 79 32.83 8.63 41.54
N ALA A 80 33.97 8.27 40.89
CA ALA A 80 34.42 8.26 39.48
C ALA A 80 35.80 7.52 39.39
N VAL A 81 36.20 6.97 38.20
CA VAL A 81 37.53 6.39 37.83
C VAL A 81 38.06 5.17 38.66
N HIS A 82 38.82 4.16 38.20
CA HIS A 82 40.05 4.12 37.37
C HIS A 82 40.33 2.74 36.66
N HIS A 83 41.44 2.65 35.90
CA HIS A 83 41.96 1.50 35.11
C HIS A 83 42.78 0.44 35.90
N ALA A 84 42.86 -0.79 35.37
CA ALA A 84 44.06 -1.67 35.36
C ALA A 84 43.92 -2.81 34.28
N VAL A 85 44.97 -3.62 34.05
CA VAL A 85 45.11 -4.60 32.93
C VAL A 85 45.91 -5.85 33.36
N ALA A 86 45.78 -6.99 32.63
CA ALA A 86 46.63 -8.21 32.64
C ALA A 86 46.57 -9.13 33.91
N SER A 87 47.03 -10.39 33.91
CA SER A 87 47.06 -11.48 32.89
C SER A 87 47.37 -12.84 33.57
N GLU A 88 46.82 -13.95 33.04
CA GLU A 88 47.34 -15.34 33.09
C GLU A 88 47.56 -16.16 34.39
N ALA A 89 47.67 -17.49 34.17
CA ALA A 89 48.38 -18.54 34.92
C ALA A 89 47.85 -19.11 36.27
N HIS A 90 47.31 -20.34 36.16
CA HIS A 90 47.66 -21.56 36.93
C HIS A 90 48.04 -21.51 38.44
N GLY A 91 47.41 -22.35 39.27
CA GLY A 91 48.15 -23.09 40.33
C GLY A 91 47.43 -23.57 41.61
N ALA A 92 47.32 -24.90 41.76
CA ALA A 92 47.52 -25.71 42.98
C ALA A 92 46.53 -25.75 44.20
N ALA A 93 46.44 -26.98 44.76
CA ALA A 93 46.27 -27.37 46.19
C ALA A 93 44.91 -27.24 46.93
N GLU A 94 44.09 -28.30 46.87
CA GLU A 94 43.84 -29.34 47.91
C GLU A 94 44.36 -29.18 49.37
N PRO A 95 43.94 -30.03 50.37
CA PRO A 95 42.85 -31.04 50.48
C PRO A 95 42.10 -30.86 51.85
N PRO A 96 41.61 -31.87 52.65
CA PRO A 96 41.21 -33.28 52.45
C PRO A 96 39.74 -33.53 52.96
N ALA A 97 39.15 -34.73 53.18
CA ALA A 97 39.50 -36.17 53.10
C ALA A 97 38.18 -36.95 52.78
N GLY A 98 38.08 -38.25 52.47
CA GLY A 98 39.01 -39.37 52.19
C GLY A 98 38.16 -40.63 51.89
N THR A 99 38.35 -41.32 50.76
CA THR A 99 38.97 -42.67 50.63
C THR A 99 38.32 -43.80 51.47
N HIS A 100 38.06 -45.04 51.03
CA HIS A 100 38.62 -45.97 50.02
C HIS A 100 37.51 -46.95 49.54
N SER A 101 37.59 -47.79 48.49
CA SER A 101 38.43 -47.92 47.27
C SER A 101 37.65 -48.78 46.24
N ALA A 102 37.97 -48.66 44.95
CA ALA A 102 37.56 -49.62 43.90
C ALA A 102 38.70 -50.62 43.57
N GLY A 103 38.44 -51.60 42.71
CA GLY A 103 39.44 -52.58 42.20
C GLY A 103 38.90 -53.34 40.97
N ASP A 104 39.74 -53.52 39.95
CA ASP A 104 39.37 -53.83 38.56
C ASP A 104 40.61 -54.47 37.84
N VAL A 105 40.57 -55.23 36.72
CA VAL A 105 39.50 -55.48 35.74
C VAL A 105 39.37 -56.96 35.28
N PRO A 106 40.39 -57.63 34.70
CA PRO A 106 40.09 -58.51 33.55
C PRO A 106 40.50 -59.99 33.67
N ALA A 107 40.07 -60.77 32.67
CA ALA A 107 40.26 -62.22 32.54
C ALA A 107 41.62 -62.64 31.95
N GLY A 108 41.97 -63.92 32.15
CA GLY A 108 43.06 -64.64 31.49
C GLY A 108 42.97 -66.15 31.78
N ALA A 109 43.36 -67.02 30.84
CA ALA A 109 43.10 -68.47 30.91
C ALA A 109 44.34 -69.34 30.65
N VAL A 110 44.47 -70.44 31.41
CA VAL A 110 45.25 -71.70 31.20
C VAL A 110 44.54 -72.73 32.09
N GLU A 111 43.90 -73.83 31.64
CA GLU A 111 44.34 -75.05 30.94
C GLU A 111 44.97 -76.15 31.84
N ALA A 112 44.60 -77.41 31.57
CA ALA A 112 45.25 -78.69 31.93
C ALA A 112 45.24 -79.24 33.39
N ALA A 113 44.44 -80.32 33.55
CA ALA A 113 44.78 -81.63 34.13
C ALA A 113 45.47 -81.80 35.50
N ALA A 114 44.87 -82.64 36.36
CA ALA A 114 45.42 -83.96 36.71
C ALA A 114 44.37 -84.89 37.35
N SER A 115 44.43 -86.18 37.06
CA SER A 115 43.65 -87.24 37.73
C SER A 115 44.35 -87.76 38.98
N VAL A 116 43.61 -88.32 39.94
CA VAL A 116 44.14 -89.27 40.92
C VAL A 116 43.19 -90.47 40.99
N GLU A 117 43.69 -91.64 40.58
CA GLU A 117 42.99 -92.93 40.69
C GLU A 117 43.23 -93.59 42.05
N ALA A 118 42.53 -94.72 42.28
CA ALA A 118 42.60 -95.48 43.52
C ALA A 118 43.76 -96.48 43.57
N ALA A 119 44.35 -96.61 44.75
CA ALA A 119 44.97 -97.83 45.29
C ALA A 119 44.66 -97.81 46.81
N VAL A 120 44.10 -98.82 47.48
CA VAL A 120 44.24 -100.28 47.38
C VAL A 120 45.65 -100.77 47.70
N ASP A 121 45.84 -101.14 48.97
CA ASP A 121 46.71 -102.27 49.34
C ASP A 121 46.09 -102.99 50.57
N PRO A 122 46.25 -104.33 50.73
CA PRO A 122 45.53 -105.10 51.75
C PRO A 122 46.42 -105.65 52.88
N GLU A 123 45.88 -105.74 54.11
CA GLU A 123 46.39 -106.66 55.14
C GLU A 123 45.30 -107.59 55.68
N THR A 124 45.63 -108.89 55.80
CA THR A 124 44.71 -109.94 56.25
C THR A 124 45.00 -110.39 57.69
N GLY A 125 44.43 -109.68 58.67
CA GLY A 125 44.50 -110.03 60.09
C GLY A 125 43.30 -110.87 60.56
N ARG A 126 43.48 -112.18 60.81
CA ARG A 126 42.42 -113.04 61.40
C ARG A 126 42.19 -112.69 62.88
N GLY A 127 40.94 -112.37 63.26
CA GLY A 127 40.55 -112.24 64.67
C GLY A 127 39.04 -112.40 64.88
N ALA A 128 38.66 -113.33 65.76
CA ALA A 128 37.36 -113.55 66.42
C ALA A 128 36.03 -113.22 65.67
N SER A 129 35.17 -114.24 65.54
CA SER A 129 33.74 -114.06 65.29
C SER A 129 33.03 -113.56 66.56
N GLU A 130 33.03 -112.25 66.79
CA GLU A 130 32.18 -111.63 67.82
C GLU A 130 30.79 -111.34 67.24
N ALA A 131 29.74 -111.83 67.89
CA ALA A 131 28.38 -111.58 67.45
C ALA A 131 28.01 -110.11 67.73
N PRO A 132 27.36 -109.39 66.79
CA PRO A 132 27.06 -107.98 66.98
C PRO A 132 26.09 -107.81 68.15
N VAL A 133 26.59 -107.19 69.23
CA VAL A 133 25.75 -106.63 70.29
C VAL A 133 24.90 -105.55 69.64
N VAL A 134 23.60 -105.81 69.48
CA VAL A 134 22.67 -104.87 68.85
C VAL A 134 22.36 -103.77 69.87
N GLU A 135 23.22 -102.76 69.91
CA GLU A 135 22.86 -101.47 70.52
C GLU A 135 21.61 -100.92 69.83
N PRO A 136 20.69 -100.28 70.56
CA PRO A 136 19.48 -99.75 69.97
C PRO A 136 19.84 -98.60 69.00
N GLU A 137 19.46 -98.73 67.74
CA GLU A 137 19.52 -97.61 66.78
C GLU A 137 18.62 -96.47 67.27
N VAL A 138 19.24 -95.43 67.85
CA VAL A 138 18.58 -94.21 68.31
C VAL A 138 18.92 -93.08 67.33
N LEU A 139 17.88 -92.38 66.86
CA LEU A 139 18.05 -91.16 66.07
C LEU A 139 18.61 -90.05 66.98
N THR A 140 19.81 -89.56 66.68
CA THR A 140 20.56 -88.59 67.51
C THR A 140 20.18 -87.13 67.26
N GLY A 141 19.24 -86.86 66.35
CA GLY A 141 18.75 -85.52 66.01
C GLY A 141 17.25 -85.47 65.72
N PRO A 142 16.68 -84.27 65.50
CA PRO A 142 15.26 -84.13 65.14
C PRO A 142 14.98 -84.68 63.74
N LEU A 143 13.79 -85.24 63.52
CA LEU A 143 13.38 -85.74 62.20
C LEU A 143 13.45 -84.61 61.14
N PRO A 144 13.98 -84.88 59.93
CA PRO A 144 13.89 -83.98 58.78
C PRO A 144 12.46 -83.52 58.53
N GLU A 145 12.27 -82.23 58.21
CA GLU A 145 10.94 -81.57 58.15
C GLU A 145 9.94 -82.34 57.27
N ALA A 146 10.34 -82.73 56.06
CA ALA A 146 9.49 -83.45 55.11
C ALA A 146 9.06 -84.82 55.64
N VAL A 147 10.00 -85.61 56.20
CA VAL A 147 9.70 -86.91 56.82
C VAL A 147 8.79 -86.73 58.05
N ARG A 148 9.05 -85.71 58.87
CA ARG A 148 8.23 -85.36 60.05
C ARG A 148 6.78 -85.05 59.65
N VAL A 149 6.58 -84.26 58.60
CA VAL A 149 5.25 -83.95 58.05
C VAL A 149 4.58 -85.22 57.49
N ARG A 150 5.31 -86.08 56.78
CA ARG A 150 4.75 -87.34 56.24
C ARG A 150 4.34 -88.31 57.34
N VAL A 151 5.20 -88.55 58.33
CA VAL A 151 4.89 -89.32 59.56
C VAL A 151 3.66 -88.76 60.28
N ILE A 152 3.54 -87.44 60.41
CA ILE A 152 2.39 -86.80 61.05
C ILE A 152 1.10 -87.00 60.23
N SER A 153 1.14 -86.94 58.89
CA SER A 153 -0.04 -87.25 58.06
C SER A 153 -0.48 -88.71 58.20
N VAL A 154 0.44 -89.67 58.09
CA VAL A 154 0.19 -91.10 58.30
C VAL A 154 -0.42 -91.39 59.68
N ALA A 155 0.15 -90.79 60.73
CA ALA A 155 -0.37 -90.92 62.08
C ALA A 155 -1.70 -90.20 62.30
N ALA A 156 -1.94 -89.07 61.62
CA ALA A 156 -3.20 -88.35 61.64
C ALA A 156 -4.32 -89.13 60.93
N ASP A 157 -4.05 -89.84 59.84
CA ASP A 157 -5.01 -90.74 59.21
C ASP A 157 -5.27 -91.98 60.08
N ALA A 158 -4.21 -92.64 60.58
CA ALA A 158 -4.34 -93.76 61.51
C ALA A 158 -5.19 -93.41 62.75
N LEU A 159 -4.93 -92.26 63.40
CA LEU A 159 -5.69 -91.76 64.56
C LEU A 159 -7.19 -91.62 64.28
N GLY A 160 -7.58 -91.31 63.05
CA GLY A 160 -9.00 -91.17 62.65
C GLY A 160 -9.77 -92.49 62.60
N THR A 161 -9.11 -93.63 62.75
CA THR A 161 -9.69 -94.98 62.67
C THR A 161 -9.49 -95.80 63.96
N MET A 162 -9.03 -95.17 65.05
CA MET A 162 -8.76 -95.82 66.34
C MET A 162 -9.95 -95.72 67.30
N THR A 163 -10.17 -96.76 68.12
CA THR A 163 -11.16 -96.70 69.21
C THR A 163 -10.67 -95.80 70.36
N ALA A 164 -11.59 -95.33 71.22
CA ALA A 164 -11.26 -94.39 72.30
C ALA A 164 -10.22 -94.93 73.30
N ASP A 165 -10.19 -96.25 73.49
CA ASP A 165 -9.30 -96.95 74.42
C ASP A 165 -7.91 -97.20 73.81
N GLU A 166 -7.79 -97.25 72.48
CA GLU A 166 -6.51 -97.33 71.76
C GLU A 166 -5.73 -96.01 71.76
N VAL A 167 -6.39 -94.87 72.02
CA VAL A 167 -5.84 -93.52 71.83
C VAL A 167 -5.29 -92.94 73.15
N PRO A 168 -4.00 -92.51 73.19
CA PRO A 168 -3.40 -91.83 74.35
C PRO A 168 -4.18 -90.58 74.78
N GLY A 169 -4.26 -90.35 76.08
CA GLY A 169 -5.04 -89.26 76.69
C GLY A 169 -4.93 -87.88 76.00
N PRO A 170 -3.72 -87.37 75.73
CA PRO A 170 -3.53 -86.07 75.05
C PRO A 170 -4.12 -85.98 73.63
N LEU A 171 -4.29 -87.11 72.93
CA LEU A 171 -4.73 -87.17 71.54
C LEU A 171 -6.25 -87.35 71.37
N ARG A 172 -6.97 -87.80 72.41
CA ARG A 172 -8.41 -88.10 72.34
C ARG A 172 -9.26 -86.91 71.87
N ARG A 173 -8.84 -85.69 72.19
CA ARG A 173 -9.50 -84.44 71.73
C ARG A 173 -9.37 -84.21 70.21
N PHE A 174 -8.29 -84.67 69.60
CA PHE A 174 -7.99 -84.46 68.18
C PHE A 174 -8.54 -85.57 67.28
N ALA A 175 -8.73 -86.79 67.78
CA ALA A 175 -9.25 -87.91 67.01
C ALA A 175 -10.60 -87.60 66.29
N ARG A 176 -11.42 -86.71 66.87
CA ARG A 176 -12.70 -86.25 66.32
C ARG A 176 -12.60 -85.22 65.18
N PHE A 177 -11.42 -84.69 64.85
CA PHE A 177 -11.26 -83.69 63.79
C PHE A 177 -11.14 -84.35 62.39
N THR A 178 -11.39 -83.60 61.32
CA THR A 178 -11.11 -84.02 59.93
C THR A 178 -9.61 -84.17 59.68
N HIS A 179 -9.18 -85.03 58.74
CA HIS A 179 -7.76 -85.35 58.53
C HIS A 179 -6.87 -84.10 58.45
N GLN A 180 -7.12 -83.17 57.53
CA GLN A 180 -6.32 -81.94 57.41
C GLN A 180 -6.20 -81.14 58.72
N ARG A 181 -7.26 -81.13 59.55
CA ARG A 181 -7.24 -80.49 60.88
C ARG A 181 -6.51 -81.33 61.93
N ARG A 182 -6.53 -82.67 61.84
CA ARG A 182 -5.68 -83.56 62.66
C ARG A 182 -4.21 -83.34 62.32
N ALA A 183 -3.82 -83.44 61.06
CA ALA A 183 -2.45 -83.22 60.61
C ALA A 183 -1.90 -81.84 61.00
N LYS A 184 -2.70 -80.77 60.88
CA LYS A 184 -2.27 -79.40 61.24
C LYS A 184 -2.28 -79.09 62.75
N PHE A 185 -3.34 -79.43 63.48
CA PHE A 185 -3.50 -79.03 64.89
C PHE A 185 -3.04 -80.08 65.91
N ALA A 186 -2.89 -81.35 65.50
CA ALA A 186 -2.34 -82.42 66.34
C ALA A 186 -0.88 -82.74 66.03
N ALA A 187 -0.21 -81.99 65.15
CA ALA A 187 1.18 -82.21 64.73
C ALA A 187 2.15 -82.48 65.90
N THR A 188 2.36 -81.51 66.79
CA THR A 188 3.27 -81.65 67.94
C THR A 188 2.81 -82.72 68.95
N PRO A 189 1.51 -82.80 69.33
CA PRO A 189 1.01 -83.91 70.13
C PRO A 189 1.18 -85.31 69.52
N LEU A 190 1.06 -85.46 68.20
CA LEU A 190 1.25 -86.73 67.49
C LEU A 190 2.73 -87.13 67.49
N ALA A 191 3.63 -86.20 67.16
CA ALA A 191 5.07 -86.45 67.22
C ALA A 191 5.51 -86.88 68.63
N ALA A 192 5.11 -86.14 69.67
CA ALA A 192 5.43 -86.46 71.05
C ALA A 192 4.86 -87.82 71.50
N ALA A 193 3.66 -88.19 71.05
CA ALA A 193 3.08 -89.51 71.36
C ALA A 193 3.78 -90.65 70.60
N LEU A 194 4.11 -90.47 69.32
CA LEU A 194 4.85 -91.45 68.52
C LEU A 194 6.25 -91.73 69.06
N GLU A 195 6.88 -90.72 69.66
CA GLU A 195 8.19 -90.85 70.29
C GLU A 195 8.10 -91.59 71.64
N ASN A 196 7.26 -91.08 72.55
CA ASN A 196 7.23 -91.48 73.96
C ASN A 196 6.33 -92.70 74.28
N ASP A 197 5.41 -93.09 73.40
CA ASP A 197 4.54 -94.26 73.60
C ASP A 197 4.83 -95.36 72.53
N PRO A 198 5.63 -96.39 72.88
CA PRO A 198 5.93 -97.50 71.98
C PRO A 198 4.70 -98.30 71.54
N VAL A 199 3.67 -98.41 72.39
CA VAL A 199 2.45 -99.20 72.11
C VAL A 199 1.57 -98.45 71.10
N PHE A 200 1.45 -97.13 71.24
CA PHE A 200 0.80 -96.27 70.26
C PHE A 200 1.53 -96.28 68.91
N ARG A 201 2.88 -96.20 68.92
CA ARG A 201 3.69 -96.33 67.70
C ARG A 201 3.50 -97.69 67.01
N GLN A 202 3.47 -98.79 67.77
CA GLN A 202 3.19 -100.14 67.24
C GLN A 202 1.79 -100.25 66.61
N ARG A 203 0.74 -99.71 67.26
CA ARG A 203 -0.63 -99.67 66.69
C ARG A 203 -0.70 -98.89 65.38
N ILE A 204 0.06 -97.80 65.25
CA ILE A 204 0.14 -97.04 64.00
C ILE A 204 0.95 -97.81 62.94
N ALA A 205 2.04 -98.48 63.32
CA ALA A 205 2.81 -99.33 62.42
C ALA A 205 1.99 -100.52 61.88
N GLU A 206 1.17 -101.19 62.71
CA GLU A 206 0.22 -102.22 62.27
C GLU A 206 -0.84 -101.70 61.29
N ARG A 207 -1.30 -100.46 61.48
CA ARG A 207 -2.23 -99.78 60.56
C ARG A 207 -1.52 -99.40 59.25
N PHE A 208 -0.24 -99.00 59.31
CA PHE A 208 0.59 -98.77 58.14
C PHE A 208 0.80 -100.05 57.31
N ARG A 209 1.14 -101.19 57.93
CA ARG A 209 1.24 -102.50 57.24
C ARG A 209 -0.03 -102.86 56.47
N LYS A 210 -1.20 -102.52 57.00
CA LYS A 210 -2.50 -102.80 56.37
C LYS A 210 -2.86 -101.81 55.24
N GLY A 211 -2.25 -100.63 55.21
CA GLY A 211 -2.46 -99.63 54.17
C GLY A 211 -1.43 -99.71 53.03
N LEU A 212 -0.17 -100.01 53.35
CA LEU A 212 0.96 -100.11 52.42
C LEU A 212 1.80 -101.37 52.74
N PRO A 213 1.29 -102.57 52.40
CA PRO A 213 1.97 -103.83 52.69
C PRO A 213 3.31 -103.94 51.95
N GLU A 214 3.36 -103.57 50.67
CA GLU A 214 4.54 -103.70 49.80
C GLU A 214 5.79 -103.00 50.37
N ILE A 215 5.62 -101.78 50.92
CA ILE A 215 6.71 -101.02 51.56
C ILE A 215 7.11 -101.69 52.89
N SER A 216 6.12 -102.18 53.64
CA SER A 216 6.34 -102.78 54.96
C SER A 216 7.07 -104.13 54.87
N GLU A 217 6.62 -105.02 53.98
CA GLU A 217 7.21 -106.33 53.74
C GLU A 217 8.63 -106.22 53.17
N ALA A 218 8.87 -105.28 52.25
CA ALA A 218 10.21 -105.02 51.73
C ALA A 218 11.18 -104.57 52.82
N LEU A 219 10.76 -103.61 53.68
CA LEU A 219 11.60 -103.11 54.77
C LEU A 219 11.85 -104.14 55.87
N GLU A 220 10.86 -104.98 56.20
CA GLU A 220 11.05 -106.13 57.10
C GLU A 220 11.96 -107.21 56.49
N ALA A 221 11.97 -107.34 55.16
CA ALA A 221 12.94 -108.15 54.41
C ALA A 221 14.29 -107.44 54.14
N GLY A 222 14.53 -106.26 54.73
CA GLY A 222 15.79 -105.51 54.62
C GLY A 222 16.07 -104.89 53.24
N LYS A 223 15.03 -104.64 52.43
CA LYS A 223 15.11 -104.07 51.08
C LYS A 223 14.33 -102.76 51.00
N VAL A 224 14.86 -101.80 50.24
CA VAL A 224 14.13 -100.57 49.89
C VAL A 224 13.42 -100.77 48.55
N PRO A 225 12.09 -100.54 48.45
CA PRO A 225 11.40 -100.55 47.15
C PRO A 225 11.85 -99.36 46.29
N ALA A 226 12.41 -99.64 45.11
CA ALA A 226 12.88 -98.60 44.17
C ALA A 226 11.73 -97.81 43.50
N ALA A 227 10.47 -98.19 43.73
CA ALA A 227 9.27 -97.55 43.16
C ALA A 227 8.40 -96.82 44.21
N ALA A 228 8.85 -96.73 45.46
CA ALA A 228 8.15 -96.02 46.53
C ALA A 228 8.69 -94.58 46.70
N ASP A 229 7.84 -93.66 47.16
CA ASP A 229 8.27 -92.32 47.58
C ASP A 229 9.27 -92.44 48.75
N PRO A 230 10.49 -91.85 48.67
CA PRO A 230 11.45 -91.83 49.76
C PRO A 230 10.86 -91.36 51.09
N LEU A 231 9.91 -90.43 51.09
CA LEU A 231 9.24 -89.94 52.29
C LEU A 231 8.29 -90.98 52.91
N ASP A 232 7.68 -91.85 52.10
CA ASP A 232 6.90 -92.99 52.60
C ASP A 232 7.80 -94.12 53.11
N VAL A 233 8.92 -94.39 52.45
CA VAL A 233 9.95 -95.32 52.94
C VAL A 233 10.48 -94.85 54.30
N ALA A 234 10.77 -93.55 54.46
CA ALA A 234 11.24 -92.97 55.72
C ALA A 234 10.15 -92.94 56.81
N ALA A 235 8.89 -92.67 56.45
CA ALA A 235 7.78 -92.75 57.39
C ALA A 235 7.53 -94.19 57.87
N ALA A 236 7.63 -95.17 56.97
CA ALA A 236 7.59 -96.59 57.30
C ALA A 236 8.76 -96.99 58.22
N ALA A 237 9.99 -96.56 57.90
CA ALA A 237 11.19 -96.83 58.69
C ALA A 237 11.07 -96.26 60.12
N TYR A 238 10.54 -95.05 60.31
CA TYR A 238 10.31 -94.46 61.63
C TYR A 238 9.32 -95.26 62.50
N LEU A 239 8.26 -95.79 61.87
CA LEU A 239 7.18 -96.51 62.55
C LEU A 239 7.53 -97.97 62.84
N LEU A 240 8.12 -98.68 61.87
CA LEU A 240 8.47 -100.11 61.95
C LEU A 240 9.82 -100.36 62.64
N ARG A 241 10.76 -99.41 62.56
CA ARG A 241 12.16 -99.52 63.02
C ARG A 241 12.88 -100.82 62.59
N PRO A 242 12.97 -101.11 61.27
CA PRO A 242 13.87 -102.13 60.77
C PRO A 242 15.35 -101.80 61.07
N ARG A 243 16.26 -102.73 60.83
CA ARG A 243 17.71 -102.45 60.91
C ARG A 243 18.11 -101.39 59.87
N GLY A 244 18.91 -100.41 60.28
CA GLY A 244 19.33 -99.27 59.46
C GLY A 244 18.27 -98.16 59.29
N TRP A 245 17.20 -98.14 60.10
CA TRP A 245 16.06 -97.22 59.91
C TRP A 245 16.45 -95.74 59.96
N VAL A 246 17.47 -95.39 60.74
CA VAL A 246 18.01 -94.02 60.84
C VAL A 246 18.52 -93.53 59.47
N ARG A 247 19.33 -94.35 58.78
CA ARG A 247 19.90 -93.99 57.47
C ARG A 247 18.84 -93.78 56.39
N LEU A 248 17.74 -94.53 56.45
CA LEU A 248 16.61 -94.37 55.51
C LEU A 248 15.87 -93.04 55.70
N ILE A 249 15.85 -92.51 56.93
CA ILE A 249 15.28 -91.19 57.23
C ILE A 249 16.24 -90.08 56.82
N GLU A 250 17.54 -90.29 56.98
CA GLU A 250 18.58 -89.35 56.54
C GLU A 250 18.57 -89.21 55.02
N THR A 251 18.68 -90.31 54.25
CA THR A 251 18.71 -90.25 52.77
C THR A 251 17.44 -89.67 52.16
N ALA A 252 16.26 -90.03 52.68
CA ALA A 252 15.01 -89.42 52.24
C ALA A 252 14.87 -87.95 52.68
N GLY A 253 15.41 -87.62 53.85
CA GLY A 253 15.45 -86.26 54.37
C GLY A 253 16.35 -85.34 53.55
N ASP A 254 17.46 -85.86 53.02
CA ASP A 254 18.39 -85.12 52.16
C ASP A 254 17.88 -85.02 50.72
N ALA A 255 17.38 -86.11 50.12
CA ALA A 255 16.73 -86.07 48.81
C ALA A 255 15.52 -85.10 48.78
N ALA A 256 14.79 -84.96 49.89
CA ALA A 256 13.69 -84.00 50.01
C ALA A 256 14.14 -82.54 50.24
N LYS A 257 15.40 -82.30 50.68
CA LYS A 257 16.02 -80.96 50.67
C LYS A 257 16.51 -80.60 49.27
N GLU A 258 17.18 -81.53 48.60
CA GLU A 258 17.69 -81.41 47.23
C GLU A 258 16.52 -81.08 46.27
N ALA A 259 15.49 -81.93 46.25
CA ALA A 259 14.26 -81.69 45.49
C ALA A 259 13.43 -80.47 45.98
N ALA A 260 13.82 -79.77 47.04
CA ALA A 260 13.25 -78.47 47.44
C ALA A 260 14.15 -77.30 46.99
N ALA A 261 15.47 -77.47 46.99
CA ALA A 261 16.43 -76.55 46.38
C ALA A 261 16.20 -76.46 44.86
N ASP A 262 16.10 -77.59 44.16
CA ASP A 262 15.84 -77.65 42.71
C ASP A 262 14.61 -76.82 42.29
N ARG A 263 13.54 -76.89 43.10
CA ARG A 263 12.31 -76.11 42.86
C ARG A 263 12.51 -74.63 43.14
N ALA A 264 13.19 -74.27 44.23
CA ALA A 264 13.51 -72.88 44.53
C ALA A 264 14.45 -72.26 43.48
N GLU A 265 15.40 -73.03 42.94
CA GLU A 265 16.28 -72.63 41.85
C GLU A 265 15.53 -72.50 40.51
N ALA A 266 14.60 -73.41 40.20
CA ALA A 266 13.73 -73.29 39.03
C ALA A 266 12.81 -72.06 39.12
N GLU A 267 12.18 -71.80 40.26
CA GLU A 267 11.36 -70.60 40.52
C GLU A 267 12.20 -69.31 40.48
N ALA A 268 13.44 -69.35 40.97
CA ALA A 268 14.40 -68.25 40.84
C ALA A 268 14.81 -68.03 39.37
N ALA A 269 15.06 -69.09 38.60
CA ALA A 269 15.42 -68.98 37.19
C ALA A 269 14.27 -68.44 36.32
N GLU A 270 13.02 -68.86 36.57
CA GLU A 270 11.85 -68.31 35.88
C GLU A 270 11.65 -66.82 36.22
N THR A 271 11.77 -66.46 37.51
CA THR A 271 11.60 -65.06 37.92
C THR A 271 12.74 -64.15 37.44
N LEU A 272 13.98 -64.63 37.40
CA LEU A 272 15.12 -63.94 36.78
C LEU A 272 14.88 -63.75 35.27
N SER A 273 14.53 -64.79 34.53
CA SER A 273 14.23 -64.73 33.10
C SER A 273 13.11 -63.72 32.78
N ARG A 274 12.05 -63.70 33.60
CA ARG A 274 10.97 -62.70 33.47
C ARG A 274 11.47 -61.27 33.72
N LEU A 275 12.26 -61.06 34.78
CA LEU A 275 12.81 -59.73 35.11
C LEU A 275 13.84 -59.25 34.07
N GLU A 276 14.66 -60.14 33.52
CA GLU A 276 15.57 -59.81 32.42
C GLU A 276 14.81 -59.45 31.14
N HIS A 277 13.69 -60.13 30.85
CA HIS A 277 12.80 -59.77 29.75
C HIS A 277 12.14 -58.40 29.97
N GLU A 278 11.56 -58.16 31.14
CA GLU A 278 10.95 -56.87 31.51
C GLU A 278 11.97 -55.72 31.42
N VAL A 279 13.18 -55.90 31.95
CA VAL A 279 14.28 -54.94 31.85
C VAL A 279 14.74 -54.76 30.40
N GLY A 280 14.76 -55.81 29.59
CA GLY A 280 15.04 -55.76 28.15
C GLY A 280 14.03 -54.92 27.39
N VAL A 281 12.73 -55.15 27.63
CA VAL A 281 11.62 -54.38 27.03
C VAL A 281 11.67 -52.91 27.46
N LEU A 282 11.88 -52.62 28.75
CA LEU A 282 11.99 -51.25 29.25
C LEU A 282 13.22 -50.51 28.69
N ARG A 283 14.37 -51.17 28.57
CA ARG A 283 15.56 -50.61 27.92
C ARG A 283 15.34 -50.36 26.43
N ALA A 284 14.64 -51.25 25.72
CA ALA A 284 14.30 -51.07 24.31
C ALA A 284 13.34 -49.89 24.10
N ALA A 285 12.28 -49.79 24.91
CA ALA A 285 11.32 -48.69 24.87
C ALA A 285 11.98 -47.34 25.19
N SER A 286 12.80 -47.28 26.26
CA SER A 286 13.53 -46.06 26.60
C SER A 286 14.52 -45.66 25.49
N LYS A 287 15.16 -46.63 24.82
CA LYS A 287 16.04 -46.34 23.67
C LYS A 287 15.26 -45.72 22.49
N THR A 288 14.12 -46.29 22.10
CA THR A 288 13.34 -45.75 20.97
C THR A 288 12.73 -44.39 21.31
N GLU A 289 12.35 -44.14 22.57
CA GLU A 289 11.93 -42.82 23.04
C GLU A 289 13.07 -41.79 22.99
N HIS A 290 14.29 -42.14 23.44
CA HIS A 290 15.46 -41.27 23.30
C HIS A 290 15.83 -40.98 21.82
N GLU A 291 15.70 -41.96 20.93
CA GLU A 291 15.94 -41.79 19.49
C GLU A 291 14.89 -40.87 18.86
N ARG A 292 13.61 -41.03 19.25
CA ARG A 292 12.51 -40.13 18.85
C ARG A 292 12.73 -38.70 19.34
N LEU A 293 13.00 -38.50 20.63
CA LEU A 293 13.23 -37.17 21.21
C LEU A 293 14.45 -36.48 20.59
N ARG A 294 15.50 -37.23 20.22
CA ARG A 294 16.64 -36.69 19.46
C ARG A 294 16.23 -36.24 18.05
N ALA A 295 15.37 -36.99 17.36
CA ALA A 295 14.86 -36.58 16.05
C ALA A 295 13.99 -35.30 16.13
N GLU A 296 13.09 -35.23 17.12
CA GLU A 296 12.23 -34.06 17.37
C GLU A 296 13.04 -32.82 17.78
N LEU A 297 14.12 -32.98 18.55
CA LEU A 297 15.06 -31.89 18.84
C LEU A 297 15.83 -31.42 17.60
N GLU A 298 16.21 -32.33 16.69
CA GLU A 298 16.91 -31.99 15.46
C GLU A 298 16.00 -31.32 14.41
N THR A 299 14.70 -31.63 14.36
CA THR A 299 13.75 -30.85 13.54
C THR A 299 13.54 -29.47 14.13
N ALA A 300 13.28 -29.36 15.44
CA ALA A 300 13.12 -28.07 16.13
C ALA A 300 14.35 -27.15 16.00
N ARG A 301 15.57 -27.71 16.01
CA ARG A 301 16.82 -26.98 15.73
C ARG A 301 16.86 -26.42 14.31
N LYS A 302 16.52 -27.24 13.30
CA LYS A 302 16.50 -26.84 11.88
C LYS A 302 15.45 -25.75 11.62
N GLU A 303 14.29 -25.86 12.24
CA GLU A 303 13.23 -24.85 12.21
C GLU A 303 13.67 -23.54 12.87
N ALA A 304 14.24 -23.60 14.08
CA ALA A 304 14.76 -22.42 14.77
C ALA A 304 15.83 -21.69 13.94
N ASP A 305 16.74 -22.43 13.29
CA ASP A 305 17.76 -21.84 12.41
C ASP A 305 17.19 -21.36 11.07
N HIS A 306 16.10 -21.96 10.56
CA HIS A 306 15.37 -21.44 9.41
C HIS A 306 14.70 -20.11 9.74
N LEU A 307 13.97 -20.04 10.86
CA LEU A 307 13.35 -18.82 11.38
C LEU A 307 14.39 -17.72 11.66
N ARG A 308 15.54 -18.06 12.27
CA ARG A 308 16.66 -17.12 12.46
C ARG A 308 17.17 -16.56 11.12
N ARG A 309 17.31 -17.40 10.09
CA ARG A 309 17.71 -16.95 8.73
C ARG A 309 16.64 -16.05 8.10
N GLN A 310 15.35 -16.39 8.20
CA GLN A 310 14.25 -15.56 7.71
C GLN A 310 14.20 -14.19 8.42
N VAL A 311 14.24 -14.17 9.76
CA VAL A 311 14.28 -12.92 10.54
C VAL A 311 15.48 -12.06 10.16
N ARG A 312 16.67 -12.65 9.97
CA ARG A 312 17.87 -11.92 9.53
C ARG A 312 17.73 -11.38 8.09
N GLY A 313 17.05 -12.11 7.20
CA GLY A 313 16.71 -11.68 5.86
C GLY A 313 15.75 -10.49 5.85
N LEU A 314 14.64 -10.58 6.59
CA LEU A 314 13.64 -9.51 6.73
C LEU A 314 14.21 -8.26 7.42
N GLN A 315 15.06 -8.42 8.43
CA GLN A 315 15.83 -7.31 9.01
C GLN A 315 16.85 -6.70 8.03
N GLY A 316 17.31 -7.48 7.06
CA GLY A 316 18.18 -7.02 5.97
C GLY A 316 17.40 -6.19 4.94
N SER A 317 16.25 -6.70 4.46
CA SER A 317 15.41 -5.98 3.50
C SER A 317 14.84 -4.70 4.10
N ALA A 318 14.28 -4.75 5.32
CA ALA A 318 13.74 -3.57 6.00
C ALA A 318 14.80 -2.46 6.18
N LYS A 319 16.06 -2.80 6.49
CA LYS A 319 17.16 -1.81 6.57
C LYS A 319 17.60 -1.28 5.22
N HIS A 320 17.46 -2.05 4.15
CA HIS A 320 17.69 -1.57 2.79
C HIS A 320 16.57 -0.63 2.35
N GLU A 321 15.32 -1.03 2.55
CA GLU A 321 14.11 -0.23 2.29
C GLU A 321 14.13 1.09 3.07
N GLU A 322 14.48 1.07 4.36
CA GLU A 322 14.67 2.29 5.19
C GLU A 322 15.75 3.21 4.59
N LYS A 323 16.87 2.65 4.11
CA LYS A 323 17.97 3.40 3.50
C LYS A 323 17.56 4.04 2.17
N GLU A 324 16.85 3.32 1.31
CA GLU A 324 16.37 3.87 0.04
C GLU A 324 15.23 4.89 0.26
N ALA A 325 14.32 4.63 1.20
CA ALA A 325 13.31 5.61 1.63
C ALA A 325 13.95 6.88 2.21
N ARG A 326 15.08 6.77 2.93
CA ARG A 326 15.84 7.92 3.42
C ARG A 326 16.52 8.69 2.27
N ARG A 327 17.06 8.00 1.26
CA ARG A 327 17.61 8.62 0.04
C ARG A 327 16.55 9.40 -0.73
N ALA A 328 15.44 8.74 -1.07
CA ALA A 328 14.31 9.36 -1.76
C ALA A 328 13.74 10.57 -1.01
N ARG A 329 13.70 10.53 0.34
CA ARG A 329 13.34 11.70 1.16
C ARG A 329 14.34 12.84 1.01
N SER A 330 15.65 12.58 1.10
CA SER A 330 16.66 13.64 0.89
C SER A 330 16.67 14.21 -0.53
N GLU A 331 16.36 13.40 -1.54
CA GLU A 331 16.20 13.86 -2.93
C GLU A 331 14.96 14.74 -3.09
N LEU A 332 13.81 14.33 -2.54
CA LEU A 332 12.58 15.13 -2.53
C LEU A 332 12.76 16.45 -1.76
N ASP A 333 13.48 16.45 -0.63
CA ASP A 333 13.73 17.66 0.16
C ASP A 333 14.74 18.59 -0.54
N ALA A 334 15.72 18.06 -1.28
CA ALA A 334 16.57 18.88 -2.15
C ALA A 334 15.75 19.55 -3.27
N VAL A 335 14.94 18.78 -4.00
CA VAL A 335 14.05 19.32 -5.07
C VAL A 335 13.05 20.34 -4.51
N ARG A 336 12.55 20.16 -3.28
CA ARG A 336 11.70 21.15 -2.60
C ARG A 336 12.45 22.46 -2.32
N VAL A 337 13.69 22.40 -1.84
CA VAL A 337 14.51 23.59 -1.58
C VAL A 337 14.85 24.31 -2.89
N GLU A 338 15.20 23.59 -3.95
CA GLU A 338 15.43 24.17 -5.29
C GLU A 338 14.17 24.83 -5.85
N ALA A 339 13.01 24.17 -5.76
CA ALA A 339 11.74 24.74 -6.20
C ALA A 339 11.35 26.00 -5.40
N GLN A 340 11.55 26.00 -4.08
CA GLN A 340 11.33 27.18 -3.23
C GLN A 340 12.28 28.33 -3.58
N ALA A 341 13.56 28.03 -3.87
CA ALA A 341 14.53 29.02 -4.32
C ALA A 341 14.15 29.61 -5.70
N ALA A 342 13.68 28.78 -6.63
CA ALA A 342 13.21 29.21 -7.95
C ALA A 342 11.96 30.10 -7.85
N ILE A 343 10.98 29.74 -7.02
CA ILE A 343 9.79 30.57 -6.73
C ILE A 343 10.23 31.92 -6.12
N ALA A 344 11.09 31.90 -5.09
CA ALA A 344 11.58 33.12 -4.45
C ALA A 344 12.42 34.01 -5.39
N ALA A 345 13.08 33.44 -6.40
CA ALA A 345 13.74 34.19 -7.47
C ALA A 345 12.70 34.83 -8.42
N ALA A 346 11.76 34.04 -8.93
CA ALA A 346 10.69 34.51 -9.82
C ALA A 346 9.84 35.63 -9.16
N GLU A 347 9.55 35.54 -7.86
CA GLU A 347 8.87 36.61 -7.13
C GLU A 347 9.70 37.90 -7.01
N LYS A 348 11.02 37.81 -6.88
CA LYS A 348 11.91 38.98 -6.85
C LYS A 348 11.94 39.64 -8.23
N GLU A 349 12.02 38.85 -9.29
CA GLU A 349 11.96 39.37 -10.66
C GLU A 349 10.59 39.98 -10.98
N ALA A 350 9.50 39.32 -10.61
CA ALA A 350 8.15 39.86 -10.78
C ALA A 350 7.92 41.14 -9.95
N ARG A 351 8.56 41.30 -8.78
CA ARG A 351 8.60 42.56 -8.02
C ARG A 351 9.40 43.64 -8.75
N ARG A 352 10.61 43.32 -9.26
CA ARG A 352 11.45 44.22 -10.06
C ARG A 352 10.73 44.71 -11.32
N LEU A 353 10.06 43.81 -12.05
CA LEU A 353 9.33 44.13 -13.28
C LEU A 353 8.11 45.01 -12.99
N ARG A 354 7.29 44.71 -11.97
CA ARG A 354 6.18 45.59 -11.55
C ARG A 354 6.67 46.99 -11.16
N GLY A 355 7.79 47.08 -10.43
CA GLY A 355 8.42 48.36 -10.11
C GLY A 355 8.83 49.16 -11.36
N ARG A 356 9.45 48.49 -12.34
CA ARG A 356 9.85 49.13 -13.61
C ARG A 356 8.66 49.53 -14.49
N VAL A 357 7.57 48.77 -14.48
CA VAL A 357 6.30 49.15 -15.15
C VAL A 357 5.74 50.42 -14.52
N ALA A 358 5.59 50.47 -13.19
CA ALA A 358 5.08 51.65 -12.49
C ALA A 358 5.97 52.89 -12.69
N GLU A 359 7.30 52.72 -12.76
CA GLU A 359 8.25 53.79 -13.10
C GLU A 359 7.97 54.34 -14.51
N VAL A 360 7.87 53.46 -15.52
CA VAL A 360 7.61 53.84 -16.92
C VAL A 360 6.22 54.46 -17.10
N GLU A 361 5.21 53.95 -16.40
CA GLU A 361 3.86 54.54 -16.37
C GLU A 361 3.89 55.95 -15.78
N SER A 362 4.57 56.16 -14.65
CA SER A 362 4.70 57.49 -14.03
C SER A 362 5.45 58.49 -14.92
N ALA A 363 6.48 58.03 -15.65
CA ALA A 363 7.21 58.84 -16.62
C ALA A 363 6.36 59.19 -17.85
N LEU A 364 5.53 58.25 -18.33
CA LEU A 364 4.56 58.49 -19.40
C LEU A 364 3.48 59.48 -18.97
N GLU A 365 3.00 59.42 -17.72
CA GLU A 365 2.06 60.40 -17.18
C GLU A 365 2.67 61.79 -16.97
N ALA A 366 3.94 61.87 -16.56
CA ALA A 366 4.67 63.14 -16.46
C ALA A 366 4.85 63.77 -17.85
N SER A 367 5.30 62.98 -18.83
CA SER A 367 5.41 63.38 -20.24
C SER A 367 4.07 63.84 -20.82
N ARG A 368 2.98 63.09 -20.57
CA ARG A 368 1.61 63.46 -20.98
C ARG A 368 1.10 64.74 -20.31
N ARG A 369 1.52 65.06 -19.08
CA ARG A 369 1.21 66.33 -18.39
C ARG A 369 1.96 67.49 -19.02
N ALA A 370 3.29 67.39 -19.15
CA ALA A 370 4.10 68.40 -19.83
C ALA A 370 3.63 68.68 -21.27
N ALA A 371 3.23 67.64 -22.02
CA ALA A 371 2.68 67.77 -23.37
C ALA A 371 1.20 68.24 -23.43
N ARG A 372 0.52 68.41 -22.30
CA ARG A 372 -0.75 69.15 -22.18
C ARG A 372 -0.51 70.59 -21.78
N GLU A 373 0.37 70.82 -20.80
CA GLU A 373 0.78 72.15 -20.33
C GLU A 373 1.41 72.97 -21.47
N GLY A 374 2.35 72.38 -22.22
CA GLY A 374 2.96 72.98 -23.42
C GLY A 374 1.91 73.43 -24.44
N ARG A 375 1.01 72.52 -24.85
CA ARG A 375 -0.10 72.87 -25.77
C ARG A 375 -1.04 73.91 -25.20
N SER A 376 -1.33 73.92 -23.89
CA SER A 376 -2.18 74.96 -23.29
C SER A 376 -1.55 76.35 -23.35
N MET A 377 -0.22 76.45 -23.29
CA MET A 377 0.51 77.70 -23.51
C MET A 377 0.52 78.09 -25.00
N GLU A 378 0.66 77.12 -25.91
CA GLU A 378 0.54 77.35 -27.36
C GLU A 378 -0.87 77.82 -27.74
N ASP A 379 -1.93 77.15 -27.26
CA ASP A 379 -3.33 77.52 -27.47
C ASP A 379 -3.63 78.92 -26.91
N THR A 380 -3.10 79.25 -25.73
CA THR A 380 -3.22 80.60 -25.14
C THR A 380 -2.54 81.66 -26.00
N ARG A 381 -1.35 81.36 -26.54
CA ARG A 381 -0.63 82.25 -27.46
C ARG A 381 -1.34 82.39 -28.81
N VAL A 382 -1.87 81.30 -29.37
CA VAL A 382 -2.66 81.30 -30.61
C VAL A 382 -3.93 82.13 -30.43
N ARG A 383 -4.60 81.99 -29.28
CA ARG A 383 -5.77 82.81 -28.94
C ARG A 383 -5.44 84.30 -28.86
N LEU A 384 -4.39 84.69 -28.12
CA LEU A 384 -3.95 86.08 -28.05
C LEU A 384 -3.62 86.66 -29.44
N LEU A 385 -2.96 85.90 -30.30
CA LEU A 385 -2.68 86.31 -31.68
C LEU A 385 -3.96 86.45 -32.51
N LEU A 386 -4.91 85.52 -32.40
CA LEU A 386 -6.22 85.61 -33.05
C LEU A 386 -7.02 86.81 -32.58
N ASP A 387 -7.08 87.06 -31.27
CA ASP A 387 -7.80 88.18 -30.68
C ASP A 387 -7.20 89.52 -31.19
N THR A 388 -5.87 89.69 -31.23
CA THR A 388 -5.25 90.90 -31.82
C THR A 388 -5.51 91.06 -33.33
N VAL A 389 -5.58 89.98 -34.11
CA VAL A 389 -5.92 90.04 -35.53
C VAL A 389 -7.41 90.38 -35.74
N LEU A 390 -8.31 89.87 -34.88
CA LEU A 390 -9.73 90.21 -34.90
C LEU A 390 -9.97 91.67 -34.49
N GLU A 391 -9.24 92.18 -33.50
CA GLU A 391 -9.28 93.60 -33.12
C GLU A 391 -8.75 94.50 -34.25
N ALA A 392 -7.63 94.14 -34.89
CA ALA A 392 -7.10 94.85 -36.05
C ALA A 392 -8.09 94.84 -37.23
N ALA A 393 -8.72 93.71 -37.53
CA ALA A 393 -9.74 93.60 -38.57
C ALA A 393 -11.02 94.40 -38.25
N GLN A 394 -11.42 94.48 -36.98
CA GLN A 394 -12.53 95.33 -36.53
C GLN A 394 -12.17 96.82 -36.60
N GLY A 395 -10.95 97.20 -36.24
CA GLY A 395 -10.42 98.56 -36.40
C GLY A 395 -10.44 98.99 -37.86
N LEU A 396 -9.82 98.20 -38.74
CA LEU A 396 -9.80 98.44 -40.17
C LEU A 396 -11.22 98.51 -40.78
N ARG A 397 -12.15 97.65 -40.33
CA ARG A 397 -13.56 97.73 -40.78
C ARG A 397 -14.27 99.02 -40.32
N ARG A 398 -13.92 99.57 -39.16
CA ARG A 398 -14.45 100.85 -38.66
C ARG A 398 -13.88 102.03 -39.46
N GLU A 399 -12.57 102.04 -39.72
CA GLU A 399 -11.93 103.12 -40.51
C GLU A 399 -12.32 103.09 -42.00
N LEU A 400 -12.47 101.91 -42.60
CA LEU A 400 -12.98 101.77 -43.98
C LEU A 400 -14.51 101.94 -44.10
N ALA A 401 -15.22 102.21 -43.00
CA ALA A 401 -16.66 102.48 -42.94
C ALA A 401 -17.55 101.43 -43.65
N LEU A 402 -17.16 100.14 -43.66
CA LEU A 402 -17.79 99.11 -44.50
C LEU A 402 -19.11 98.57 -43.88
N PRO A 403 -20.29 98.87 -44.48
CA PRO A 403 -21.56 98.29 -44.04
C PRO A 403 -21.62 96.77 -44.29
N PRO A 404 -22.49 96.02 -43.59
CA PRO A 404 -22.68 94.59 -43.88
C PRO A 404 -23.20 94.39 -45.31
N VAL A 405 -22.56 93.51 -46.07
CA VAL A 405 -22.88 93.23 -47.48
C VAL A 405 -24.23 92.52 -47.59
N GLY A 406 -25.23 93.23 -48.13
CA GLY A 406 -26.62 92.73 -48.26
C GLY A 406 -26.96 92.05 -49.59
N ILE A 407 -26.11 92.17 -50.62
CA ILE A 407 -26.31 91.64 -51.98
C ILE A 407 -25.08 90.80 -52.34
N ARG A 408 -25.26 89.57 -52.87
CA ARG A 408 -24.14 88.72 -53.31
C ARG A 408 -23.86 88.94 -54.79
N PRO A 409 -22.63 88.84 -55.30
CA PRO A 409 -22.37 89.12 -56.72
C PRO A 409 -23.03 88.15 -57.72
N ALA A 410 -23.31 86.89 -57.37
CA ALA A 410 -24.21 86.03 -58.16
C ALA A 410 -25.64 86.60 -58.31
N ASP A 411 -26.12 87.45 -57.40
CA ASP A 411 -27.42 88.13 -57.51
C ASP A 411 -27.40 89.26 -58.56
N MET A 412 -26.22 89.65 -59.07
CA MET A 412 -26.05 90.67 -60.11
C MET A 412 -26.06 90.07 -61.54
N VAL A 413 -26.21 88.75 -61.69
CA VAL A 413 -26.26 88.07 -63.00
C VAL A 413 -27.71 87.83 -63.39
N ASP A 414 -28.14 88.47 -64.48
CA ASP A 414 -29.54 88.50 -64.96
C ASP A 414 -30.14 87.10 -65.30
N ALA A 415 -30.78 86.50 -64.29
CA ALA A 415 -31.56 85.26 -64.33
C ALA A 415 -32.62 85.27 -63.20
N VAL A 416 -33.72 84.54 -63.36
CA VAL A 416 -34.91 84.62 -62.49
C VAL A 416 -34.74 83.83 -61.18
N VAL A 417 -34.66 84.52 -60.02
CA VAL A 417 -34.35 83.91 -58.70
C VAL A 417 -34.95 84.67 -57.49
N PRO A 418 -35.37 83.98 -56.41
CA PRO A 418 -35.46 84.51 -55.04
C PRO A 418 -34.36 83.96 -54.07
N GLY A 419 -33.74 84.81 -53.24
CA GLY A 419 -32.74 84.45 -52.18
C GLY A 419 -33.34 84.43 -50.75
N ALA A 420 -32.61 84.37 -49.61
CA ALA A 420 -31.18 84.21 -49.23
C ALA A 420 -31.15 83.70 -47.74
N SER A 421 -30.10 83.62 -46.89
CA SER A 421 -28.66 83.99 -46.86
C SER A 421 -27.91 83.11 -45.79
N GLY A 422 -26.74 83.48 -45.24
CA GLY A 422 -25.98 82.68 -44.24
C GLY A 422 -24.62 83.27 -43.77
N ILE A 423 -23.95 82.63 -42.77
CA ILE A 423 -22.72 83.09 -42.06
C ILE A 423 -21.59 82.02 -42.07
N LYS A 424 -20.35 82.43 -41.72
CA LYS A 424 -19.03 81.74 -41.81
C LYS A 424 -18.48 81.29 -40.42
N ASP A 425 -17.28 80.73 -40.19
CA ASP A 425 -16.10 80.29 -40.98
C ASP A 425 -15.82 78.75 -40.75
N ILE A 426 -14.75 78.02 -41.13
CA ILE A 426 -13.34 78.28 -41.46
C ILE A 426 -12.61 77.05 -42.13
N ALA A 427 -11.36 77.26 -42.60
CA ALA A 427 -10.24 76.30 -42.81
C ALA A 427 -10.14 75.37 -44.05
N GLN A 428 -8.89 75.23 -44.55
CA GLN A 428 -8.47 74.36 -45.66
C GLN A 428 -7.49 73.26 -45.20
N ARG A 429 -7.61 72.04 -45.74
CA ARG A 429 -6.49 71.30 -46.37
C ARG A 429 -7.04 70.17 -47.24
N ALA A 430 -6.35 69.84 -48.34
CA ALA A 430 -6.84 68.90 -49.34
C ALA A 430 -5.77 67.87 -49.72
N LEU A 431 -6.21 66.67 -50.13
CA LEU A 431 -5.50 65.71 -50.97
C LEU A 431 -6.53 64.71 -51.57
N GLU A 432 -6.09 63.96 -52.59
CA GLU A 432 -6.82 62.89 -53.31
C GLU A 432 -8.13 63.28 -54.05
N GLY A 433 -8.10 63.19 -55.38
CA GLY A 433 -9.00 63.92 -56.29
C GLY A 433 -10.30 63.22 -56.73
N ASP A 434 -10.78 62.20 -56.02
CA ASP A 434 -12.03 61.49 -56.37
C ASP A 434 -12.85 60.99 -55.15
N ASP A 435 -12.45 61.37 -53.92
CA ASP A 435 -13.18 61.05 -52.68
C ASP A 435 -14.28 62.09 -52.40
N PRO A 436 -15.57 61.70 -52.29
CA PRO A 436 -16.65 62.62 -51.89
C PRO A 436 -16.42 63.35 -50.56
N ALA A 437 -15.57 62.87 -49.63
CA ALA A 437 -15.24 63.62 -48.42
C ALA A 437 -14.49 64.94 -48.73
N LEU A 438 -13.73 65.01 -49.83
CA LEU A 438 -13.12 66.25 -50.31
C LEU A 438 -14.19 67.23 -50.84
N LEU A 439 -15.31 66.74 -51.37
CA LEU A 439 -16.45 67.59 -51.71
C LEU A 439 -17.14 68.11 -50.44
N ASP A 440 -17.37 67.28 -49.42
CA ASP A 440 -17.88 67.76 -48.12
C ASP A 440 -16.99 68.83 -47.49
N GLN A 441 -15.66 68.66 -47.51
CA GLN A 441 -14.70 69.68 -47.06
C GLN A 441 -14.82 71.00 -47.86
N LEU A 442 -15.01 70.93 -49.18
CA LEU A 442 -15.20 72.10 -50.03
C LEU A 442 -16.55 72.79 -49.81
N LEU A 443 -17.60 72.06 -49.43
CA LEU A 443 -18.93 72.61 -49.16
C LEU A 443 -19.08 73.13 -47.73
N ALA A 444 -18.31 72.58 -46.79
CA ALA A 444 -18.09 73.15 -45.46
C ALA A 444 -17.23 74.44 -45.50
N LEU A 445 -16.58 74.77 -46.63
CA LEU A 445 -15.92 76.06 -46.76
C LEU A 445 -16.95 77.20 -46.67
N PRO A 446 -16.64 78.25 -45.91
CA PRO A 446 -17.64 79.23 -45.55
C PRO A 446 -17.99 80.19 -46.69
N GLN A 447 -19.29 80.43 -46.88
CA GLN A 447 -19.86 81.09 -48.07
C GLN A 447 -19.42 80.43 -49.39
N ALA A 448 -19.12 79.12 -49.39
CA ALA A 448 -18.92 78.39 -50.64
C ALA A 448 -20.12 78.56 -51.58
N HIS A 449 -19.82 78.54 -52.88
CA HIS A 449 -20.81 78.57 -53.96
C HIS A 449 -20.61 77.36 -54.85
N LEU A 450 -21.54 76.42 -54.79
CA LEU A 450 -21.56 75.21 -55.60
C LEU A 450 -22.37 75.46 -56.87
N VAL A 451 -21.69 75.70 -57.99
CA VAL A 451 -22.29 75.81 -59.33
C VAL A 451 -22.27 74.45 -60.02
N ILE A 452 -23.37 74.03 -60.63
CA ILE A 452 -23.52 72.67 -61.16
C ILE A 452 -24.03 72.72 -62.60
N ASP A 453 -23.33 72.02 -63.49
CA ASP A 453 -23.78 71.67 -64.84
C ASP A 453 -24.79 70.52 -64.74
N GLY A 454 -26.06 70.88 -64.81
CA GLY A 454 -27.17 69.99 -64.53
C GLY A 454 -27.22 68.81 -65.50
N TYR A 455 -27.24 69.06 -66.81
CA TYR A 455 -27.35 67.97 -67.79
C TYR A 455 -26.12 67.08 -67.87
N ASN A 456 -24.92 67.59 -67.55
CA ASN A 456 -23.73 66.75 -67.44
C ASN A 456 -23.84 65.77 -66.26
N VAL A 457 -24.29 66.26 -65.10
CA VAL A 457 -24.54 65.41 -63.92
C VAL A 457 -25.66 64.41 -64.18
N THR A 458 -26.78 64.81 -64.79
CA THR A 458 -27.91 63.88 -65.04
C THR A 458 -27.56 62.80 -66.07
N LYS A 459 -26.91 63.15 -67.18
CA LYS A 459 -26.46 62.19 -68.21
C LYS A 459 -25.42 61.20 -67.65
N THR A 460 -24.57 61.65 -66.73
CA THR A 460 -23.59 60.79 -66.04
C THR A 460 -24.27 59.84 -65.05
N GLY A 461 -25.28 60.31 -64.31
CA GLY A 461 -25.84 59.57 -63.17
C GLY A 461 -27.06 58.67 -63.46
N TYR A 462 -27.91 59.05 -64.42
CA TYR A 462 -29.16 58.34 -64.71
C TYR A 462 -29.66 58.62 -66.15
N PRO A 463 -28.87 58.25 -67.17
CA PRO A 463 -29.16 58.53 -68.59
C PRO A 463 -30.44 57.87 -69.10
N THR A 464 -30.95 56.84 -68.43
CA THR A 464 -32.16 56.10 -68.82
C THR A 464 -33.48 56.79 -68.42
N LEU A 465 -33.43 57.90 -67.68
CA LEU A 465 -34.62 58.69 -67.33
C LEU A 465 -34.91 59.77 -68.37
N ALA A 466 -36.19 60.09 -68.59
CA ALA A 466 -36.59 61.24 -69.42
C ALA A 466 -36.17 62.58 -68.76
N LEU A 467 -35.86 63.60 -69.57
CA LEU A 467 -35.22 64.86 -69.13
C LEU A 467 -35.93 65.59 -67.98
N ASN A 468 -37.26 65.49 -67.86
CA ASN A 468 -37.98 66.08 -66.72
C ASN A 468 -37.64 65.32 -65.42
N LYS A 469 -37.80 63.99 -65.42
CA LYS A 469 -37.46 63.12 -64.29
C LYS A 469 -35.96 63.16 -63.95
N GLN A 470 -35.09 63.44 -64.92
CA GLN A 470 -33.68 63.72 -64.67
C GLN A 470 -33.50 64.98 -63.81
N ARG A 471 -34.13 66.10 -64.20
CA ARG A 471 -34.04 67.38 -63.49
C ARG A 471 -34.62 67.30 -62.08
N ASP A 472 -35.82 66.71 -61.93
CA ASP A 472 -36.49 66.54 -60.64
C ASP A 472 -35.62 65.74 -59.66
N ARG A 473 -34.98 64.65 -60.14
CA ARG A 473 -34.09 63.80 -59.35
C ARG A 473 -32.82 64.53 -58.93
N LEU A 474 -32.24 65.38 -59.79
CA LEU A 474 -31.07 66.18 -59.43
C LEU A 474 -31.42 67.20 -58.35
N VAL A 475 -32.45 68.03 -58.59
CA VAL A 475 -32.84 69.12 -57.70
C VAL A 475 -33.28 68.59 -56.33
N GLY A 476 -33.98 67.45 -56.28
CA GLY A 476 -34.32 66.76 -55.04
C GLY A 476 -33.10 66.38 -54.21
N GLY A 477 -32.10 65.73 -54.81
CA GLY A 477 -30.85 65.38 -54.12
C GLY A 477 -30.05 66.61 -53.65
N LEU A 478 -29.97 67.65 -54.50
CA LEU A 478 -29.30 68.91 -54.15
C LEU A 478 -29.99 69.65 -53.01
N THR A 479 -31.30 69.49 -52.82
CA THR A 479 -32.03 70.06 -51.69
C THR A 479 -31.53 69.49 -50.36
N GLY A 480 -31.31 68.17 -50.30
CA GLY A 480 -30.71 67.51 -49.14
C GLY A 480 -29.27 67.97 -48.90
N LEU A 481 -28.46 68.07 -49.96
CA LEU A 481 -27.07 68.54 -49.86
C LEU A 481 -26.96 70.00 -49.38
N ALA A 482 -27.80 70.90 -49.88
CA ALA A 482 -27.85 72.30 -49.45
C ALA A 482 -28.27 72.42 -47.98
N ALA A 483 -29.28 71.64 -47.54
CA ALA A 483 -29.72 71.63 -46.15
C ALA A 483 -28.68 71.04 -45.18
N GLN A 484 -27.88 70.06 -45.61
CA GLN A 484 -26.79 69.46 -44.82
C GLN A 484 -25.55 70.37 -44.70
N THR A 485 -25.24 71.16 -45.72
CA THR A 485 -23.97 71.91 -45.80
C THR A 485 -24.10 73.41 -45.57
N GLY A 486 -25.27 74.01 -45.77
CA GLY A 486 -25.46 75.47 -45.76
C GLY A 486 -24.77 76.19 -46.93
N CYS A 487 -24.15 75.46 -47.85
CA CYS A 487 -23.50 76.01 -49.04
C CYS A 487 -24.55 76.61 -49.99
N GLU A 488 -24.19 77.68 -50.71
CA GLU A 488 -25.06 78.22 -51.75
C GLU A 488 -24.99 77.33 -52.99
N VAL A 489 -26.08 76.64 -53.34
CA VAL A 489 -26.12 75.75 -54.51
C VAL A 489 -26.83 76.43 -55.68
N THR A 490 -26.21 76.41 -56.86
CA THR A 490 -26.76 76.92 -58.13
C THR A 490 -26.66 75.85 -59.22
N CYS A 491 -27.79 75.25 -59.59
CA CYS A 491 -27.88 74.27 -60.66
C CYS A 491 -28.29 74.94 -61.97
N VAL A 492 -27.46 74.81 -63.01
CA VAL A 492 -27.68 75.38 -64.34
C VAL A 492 -28.09 74.28 -65.32
N PHE A 493 -29.17 74.49 -66.08
CA PHE A 493 -29.58 73.62 -67.17
C PHE A 493 -29.54 74.37 -68.51
N ASP A 494 -29.32 73.63 -69.60
CA ASP A 494 -29.42 74.16 -70.96
C ASP A 494 -30.88 74.50 -71.30
N GLY A 495 -31.12 75.75 -71.69
CA GLY A 495 -32.43 76.26 -72.10
C GLY A 495 -32.85 75.86 -73.51
N ALA A 496 -31.92 75.41 -74.36
CA ALA A 496 -32.20 75.06 -75.77
C ALA A 496 -33.07 73.79 -75.96
N GLN A 497 -33.43 73.11 -74.87
CA GLN A 497 -34.20 71.86 -74.87
C GLN A 497 -35.56 72.02 -74.13
N LEU A 498 -36.17 73.22 -74.22
CA LEU A 498 -37.40 73.58 -73.50
C LEU A 498 -38.49 74.12 -74.45
N ASP A 499 -39.45 73.27 -74.83
CA ASP A 499 -40.60 73.67 -75.65
C ASP A 499 -41.67 74.47 -74.87
N ALA A 500 -41.56 74.57 -73.53
CA ALA A 500 -42.49 75.31 -72.68
C ALA A 500 -41.82 75.79 -71.36
N PRO A 501 -42.36 76.85 -70.71
CA PRO A 501 -41.89 77.28 -69.39
C PRO A 501 -42.09 76.19 -68.32
N VAL A 502 -41.00 75.74 -67.69
CA VAL A 502 -41.05 74.63 -66.73
C VAL A 502 -41.24 75.15 -65.30
N LEU A 503 -42.42 74.91 -64.75
CA LEU A 503 -42.73 75.17 -63.34
C LEU A 503 -42.11 74.10 -62.44
N LEU A 504 -40.85 74.29 -62.05
CA LEU A 504 -40.23 73.54 -60.95
C LEU A 504 -40.72 74.08 -59.59
N ALA A 505 -41.03 73.18 -58.66
CA ALA A 505 -41.33 73.57 -57.28
C ALA A 505 -40.08 74.17 -56.60
N PRO A 506 -40.21 75.24 -55.79
CA PRO A 506 -39.05 75.93 -55.21
C PRO A 506 -38.35 75.06 -54.15
N ALA A 507 -37.20 74.51 -54.54
CA ALA A 507 -36.32 73.71 -53.70
C ALA A 507 -35.58 74.58 -52.66
N ARG A 508 -35.77 74.31 -51.37
CA ARG A 508 -35.15 75.09 -50.29
C ARG A 508 -33.62 74.96 -50.34
N GLY A 509 -32.93 76.09 -50.54
CA GLY A 509 -31.47 76.15 -50.59
C GLY A 509 -30.83 75.90 -51.95
N VAL A 510 -31.60 75.60 -53.00
CA VAL A 510 -31.08 75.36 -54.36
C VAL A 510 -31.62 76.39 -55.34
N ARG A 511 -30.74 77.25 -55.84
CA ARG A 511 -30.99 78.17 -56.95
C ARG A 511 -30.98 77.35 -58.25
N VAL A 512 -32.05 77.38 -59.04
CA VAL A 512 -32.08 76.72 -60.36
C VAL A 512 -32.12 77.79 -61.45
N MET A 513 -31.22 77.68 -62.43
CA MET A 513 -31.12 78.57 -63.59
C MET A 513 -31.24 77.79 -64.88
N PHE A 514 -31.73 78.45 -65.92
CA PHE A 514 -31.71 77.97 -67.31
C PHE A 514 -30.91 78.98 -68.16
N SER A 515 -30.13 78.50 -69.13
CA SER A 515 -29.50 79.40 -70.11
C SER A 515 -30.53 80.08 -71.00
N LYS A 516 -30.20 81.25 -71.56
CA LYS A 516 -31.09 81.97 -72.49
C LYS A 516 -31.12 81.21 -73.83
N PRO A 517 -32.22 81.29 -74.61
CA PRO A 517 -32.27 80.64 -75.93
C PRO A 517 -31.12 81.10 -76.83
N GLY A 518 -30.29 80.14 -77.28
CA GLY A 518 -29.07 80.42 -78.05
C GLY A 518 -27.78 80.59 -77.23
N GLU A 519 -27.85 80.54 -75.90
CA GLU A 519 -26.69 80.52 -75.00
C GLU A 519 -26.52 79.13 -74.37
N THR A 520 -25.28 78.66 -74.25
CA THR A 520 -24.99 77.36 -73.62
C THR A 520 -25.00 77.44 -72.09
N ALA A 521 -25.28 76.33 -71.41
CA ALA A 521 -25.13 76.23 -69.95
C ALA A 521 -23.69 76.57 -69.52
N ASP A 522 -22.70 76.16 -70.33
CA ASP A 522 -21.27 76.37 -70.11
C ASP A 522 -20.89 77.86 -70.07
N GLU A 523 -21.42 78.67 -70.98
CA GLU A 523 -21.19 80.11 -71.02
C GLU A 523 -21.81 80.82 -69.80
N LEU A 524 -23.03 80.41 -69.42
CA LEU A 524 -23.68 80.90 -68.20
C LEU A 524 -22.90 80.50 -66.94
N ILE A 525 -22.40 79.27 -66.83
CA ILE A 525 -21.52 78.83 -65.72
C ILE A 525 -20.24 79.66 -65.70
N ARG A 526 -19.56 79.83 -66.85
CA ARG A 526 -18.37 80.69 -66.96
C ARG A 526 -18.68 82.15 -66.63
N ARG A 527 -19.90 82.65 -66.84
CA ARG A 527 -20.35 84.01 -66.44
C ARG A 527 -20.58 84.10 -64.94
N LEU A 528 -21.28 83.14 -64.33
CA LEU A 528 -21.52 83.08 -62.88
C LEU A 528 -20.19 83.07 -62.10
N VAL A 529 -19.24 82.22 -62.50
CA VAL A 529 -17.92 82.16 -61.86
C VAL A 529 -17.15 83.48 -61.98
N ARG A 530 -17.24 84.17 -63.12
CA ARG A 530 -16.58 85.48 -63.33
C ARG A 530 -17.29 86.66 -62.64
N ALA A 531 -18.51 86.48 -62.15
CA ALA A 531 -19.24 87.50 -61.39
C ALA A 531 -18.90 87.46 -59.89
N GLU A 532 -18.42 86.33 -59.37
CA GLU A 532 -18.05 86.18 -57.97
C GLU A 532 -16.71 86.86 -57.62
N PRO A 533 -16.53 87.40 -56.40
CA PRO A 533 -15.30 88.10 -56.04
C PRO A 533 -14.07 87.19 -56.00
N PRO A 534 -12.88 87.70 -56.39
CA PRO A 534 -11.62 87.02 -56.13
C PRO A 534 -11.47 86.79 -54.62
N GLY A 535 -11.40 85.52 -54.21
CA GLY A 535 -11.30 85.09 -52.81
C GLY A 535 -12.55 84.40 -52.25
N ARG A 536 -13.69 84.39 -52.95
CA ARG A 536 -14.81 83.50 -52.57
C ARG A 536 -14.54 82.06 -53.02
N PRO A 537 -14.76 81.02 -52.18
CA PRO A 537 -14.68 79.64 -52.62
C PRO A 537 -15.82 79.30 -53.59
N VAL A 538 -15.52 79.21 -54.88
CA VAL A 538 -16.46 78.73 -55.90
C VAL A 538 -16.07 77.32 -56.34
N VAL A 539 -17.03 76.40 -56.33
CA VAL A 539 -16.88 74.99 -56.69
C VAL A 539 -17.77 74.72 -57.90
N VAL A 540 -17.22 74.17 -58.98
CA VAL A 540 -17.97 73.90 -60.21
C VAL A 540 -18.02 72.41 -60.49
N VAL A 541 -19.22 71.84 -60.60
CA VAL A 541 -19.39 70.43 -60.95
C VAL A 541 -19.76 70.27 -62.42
N SER A 542 -18.87 69.66 -63.20
CA SER A 542 -19.08 69.18 -64.57
C SER A 542 -18.00 68.14 -64.91
N THR A 543 -18.24 67.27 -65.90
CA THR A 543 -17.20 66.44 -66.53
C THR A 543 -16.61 67.09 -67.78
N ASP A 544 -17.17 68.21 -68.28
CA ASP A 544 -16.62 68.87 -69.45
C ASP A 544 -15.25 69.51 -69.15
N ARG A 545 -14.28 69.22 -70.01
CA ARG A 545 -12.88 69.65 -69.82
C ARG A 545 -12.66 71.11 -70.17
N GLU A 546 -13.42 71.66 -71.11
CA GLU A 546 -13.34 73.07 -71.49
C GLU A 546 -13.99 73.96 -70.42
N VAL A 547 -15.14 73.54 -69.87
CA VAL A 547 -15.74 74.16 -68.67
C VAL A 547 -14.75 74.10 -67.51
N ALA A 548 -14.23 72.92 -67.18
CA ALA A 548 -13.32 72.74 -66.05
C ALA A 548 -12.05 73.60 -66.16
N GLU A 549 -11.51 73.79 -67.36
CA GLU A 549 -10.36 74.68 -67.60
C GLU A 549 -10.73 76.17 -67.61
N GLY A 550 -11.89 76.53 -68.18
CA GLY A 550 -12.40 77.90 -68.20
C GLY A 550 -12.70 78.44 -66.80
N VAL A 551 -13.32 77.64 -65.93
CA VAL A 551 -13.63 78.04 -64.54
C VAL A 551 -12.41 78.02 -63.64
N ARG A 552 -11.45 77.12 -63.89
CA ARG A 552 -10.13 77.10 -63.21
C ARG A 552 -9.35 78.40 -63.46
N LYS A 553 -9.35 78.89 -64.70
CA LYS A 553 -8.75 80.20 -65.07
C LYS A 553 -9.44 81.38 -64.40
N ALA A 554 -10.71 81.25 -64.06
CA ALA A 554 -11.49 82.24 -63.30
C ALA A 554 -11.44 82.04 -61.77
N GLY A 555 -10.60 81.13 -61.26
CA GLY A 555 -10.35 80.94 -59.83
C GLY A 555 -11.27 79.96 -59.10
N ALA A 556 -12.25 79.35 -59.77
CA ALA A 556 -13.08 78.30 -59.19
C ALA A 556 -12.41 76.93 -59.20
N ARG A 557 -12.82 76.04 -58.30
CA ARG A 557 -12.34 74.67 -58.23
C ARG A 557 -13.28 73.71 -59.00
N PRO A 558 -12.90 73.19 -60.17
CA PRO A 558 -13.69 72.17 -60.85
C PRO A 558 -13.64 70.83 -60.11
N VAL A 559 -14.77 70.13 -60.09
CA VAL A 559 -15.01 68.83 -59.44
C VAL A 559 -15.76 67.94 -60.42
N PRO A 560 -15.39 66.66 -60.63
CA PRO A 560 -16.09 65.78 -61.55
C PRO A 560 -17.48 65.40 -61.04
N SER A 561 -18.45 65.28 -61.96
CA SER A 561 -19.85 64.91 -61.66
C SER A 561 -19.99 63.59 -60.89
N THR A 562 -19.02 62.68 -61.02
CA THR A 562 -18.93 61.41 -60.26
C THR A 562 -18.86 61.62 -58.75
N MET A 563 -18.12 62.61 -58.26
CA MET A 563 -17.99 62.90 -56.83
C MET A 563 -19.32 63.41 -56.25
N LEU A 564 -20.00 64.32 -56.97
CA LEU A 564 -21.32 64.81 -56.57
C LEU A 564 -22.34 63.67 -56.56
N LEU A 565 -22.38 62.83 -57.60
CA LEU A 565 -23.30 61.69 -57.67
C LEU A 565 -23.05 60.70 -56.52
N ARG A 566 -21.79 60.32 -56.25
CA ARG A 566 -21.42 59.47 -55.09
C ARG A 566 -21.89 60.08 -53.77
N ARG A 567 -21.78 61.41 -53.60
CA ARG A 567 -22.22 62.13 -52.39
C ARG A 567 -23.74 62.19 -52.27
N LEU A 568 -24.46 62.35 -53.38
CA LEU A 568 -25.93 62.32 -53.45
C LEU A 568 -26.53 60.91 -53.29
N THR A 569 -25.71 59.85 -53.33
CA THR A 569 -26.14 58.47 -53.01
C THR A 569 -25.81 58.03 -51.58
N ARG A 570 -25.18 58.89 -50.76
CA ARG A 570 -24.77 58.57 -49.38
C ARG A 570 -25.69 59.14 -48.29
N GLY A 571 -26.70 59.92 -48.66
CA GLY A 571 -27.71 60.52 -47.76
C GLY A 571 -29.00 60.80 -48.49
#